data_AF-A0A821UUQ0-F1
#
_entry.id   AF-A0A821UUQ0-F1
#
_cell.length_a   1.000
_cell.length_b   1.000
_cell.length_c   1.000
_cell.angle_alpha   90.00
_cell.angle_beta   90.00
_cell.angle_gamma   90.00
#
_symmetry.space_group_name_H-M   'P 1'
#
loop_
_entity.id
_entity.type
_entity.pdbx_description
1 polymer ?
#
loop_
_entity_poly.entity_id
_entity_poly.type
_entity_poly.pdbx_seq_one_letter_code
_entity_poly.pdbx_strand_id
1 'polypeptide(L)'
;MTLAEKKGDAYMDRIESRGTNFEKNYRDNYVELRKLVKEKSTARQIEYWDELSEEIETVIKEHDPATAYAMIRRLRGGKARIENMPIFDKQGNLLCSAGERLERFKEYFNELLNVKATIDPTTVNTIQEQSIPPTEKSRQEKPPIITEVQTALKQMKSGKPPGNDEMTVDLLKAGGAPVL
;
A
#
# COMPACT_ATOMS: atom_id res chain seq x y z
N MET A 1 -17.29 -32.39 -9.62
CA MET A 1 -16.09 -32.66 -10.43
C MET A 1 -15.73 -31.42 -11.23
N THR A 2 -14.59 -30.80 -10.94
CA THR A 2 -14.07 -29.60 -11.62
C THR A 2 -13.62 -29.93 -13.05
N LEU A 3 -13.45 -28.91 -13.89
CA LEU A 3 -12.99 -29.13 -15.27
C LEU A 3 -11.55 -29.71 -15.32
N ALA A 4 -10.72 -29.35 -14.34
CA ALA A 4 -9.38 -29.90 -14.18
C ALA A 4 -9.41 -31.39 -13.80
N GLU A 5 -10.31 -31.78 -12.89
CA GLU A 5 -10.56 -33.19 -12.54
C GLU A 5 -11.05 -33.99 -13.74
N LYS A 6 -12.04 -33.48 -14.49
CA LYS A 6 -12.54 -34.13 -15.71
C LYS A 6 -11.43 -34.35 -16.75
N LYS A 7 -10.52 -33.38 -16.91
CA LYS A 7 -9.34 -33.51 -17.78
C LYS A 7 -8.37 -34.58 -17.25
N GLY A 8 -8.22 -34.69 -15.92
CA GLY A 8 -7.42 -35.71 -15.26
C GLY A 8 -7.97 -37.12 -15.51
N ASP A 9 -9.27 -37.30 -15.33
CA ASP A 9 -9.94 -38.58 -15.56
C ASP A 9 -9.86 -38.98 -17.05
N ALA A 10 -10.16 -38.05 -17.96
CA ALA A 10 -10.04 -38.29 -19.40
C ALA A 10 -8.59 -38.60 -19.85
N TYR A 11 -7.58 -38.15 -19.11
CA TYR A 11 -6.19 -38.52 -19.36
C TYR A 11 -5.92 -39.99 -19.01
N MET A 12 -6.48 -40.47 -17.88
CA MET A 12 -6.39 -41.86 -17.47
C MET A 12 -7.14 -42.77 -18.47
N ASP A 13 -8.37 -42.41 -18.85
CA ASP A 13 -9.15 -43.16 -19.85
C ASP A 13 -8.42 -43.27 -21.20
N ARG A 14 -7.71 -42.21 -21.61
CA ARG A 14 -6.88 -42.21 -22.82
C ARG A 14 -5.69 -43.17 -22.72
N ILE A 15 -5.10 -43.33 -21.53
CA ILE A 15 -4.00 -44.28 -21.32
C ILE A 15 -4.52 -45.71 -21.38
N GLU A 16 -5.65 -45.97 -20.73
CA GLU A 16 -6.26 -47.30 -20.62
C GLU A 16 -6.85 -47.79 -21.95
N SER A 17 -7.35 -46.89 -22.79
CA SER A 17 -7.97 -47.23 -24.08
C SER A 17 -6.98 -47.45 -25.24
N ARG A 18 -5.67 -47.42 -24.99
CA ARG A 18 -4.65 -47.62 -26.05
C ARG A 18 -4.78 -49.00 -26.70
N GLY A 19 -4.78 -49.04 -28.03
CA GLY A 19 -4.93 -50.27 -28.80
C GLY A 19 -6.36 -50.80 -28.90
N THR A 20 -7.34 -50.09 -28.33
CA THR A 20 -8.77 -50.41 -28.50
C THR A 20 -9.35 -49.69 -29.72
N ASN A 21 -10.45 -50.22 -30.26
CA ASN A 21 -11.20 -49.57 -31.36
C ASN A 21 -11.73 -48.16 -30.99
N PHE A 22 -11.79 -47.84 -29.70
CA PHE A 22 -12.29 -46.57 -29.19
C PHE A 22 -11.19 -45.56 -28.81
N GLU A 23 -9.89 -45.90 -29.01
CA GLU A 23 -8.75 -45.05 -28.64
C GLU A 23 -8.89 -43.61 -29.16
N LYS A 24 -9.38 -43.46 -30.38
CA LYS A 24 -9.60 -42.15 -31.01
C LYS A 24 -10.57 -41.29 -30.19
N ASN A 25 -11.69 -41.85 -29.72
CA ASN A 25 -12.71 -41.12 -28.98
C ASN A 25 -12.18 -40.60 -27.63
N TYR A 26 -11.45 -41.44 -26.89
CA TYR A 26 -10.85 -41.04 -25.61
C TYR A 26 -9.73 -40.02 -25.79
N ARG A 27 -8.95 -40.14 -26.88
CA ARG A 27 -7.95 -39.13 -27.23
C ARG A 27 -8.59 -37.79 -27.55
N ASP A 28 -9.64 -37.76 -28.37
CA ASP A 28 -10.32 -36.54 -28.78
C ASP A 28 -10.98 -35.86 -27.57
N ASN A 29 -11.65 -36.62 -26.70
CA ASN A 29 -12.22 -36.13 -25.44
C ASN A 29 -11.17 -35.46 -24.53
N TYR A 30 -10.00 -36.10 -24.33
CA TYR A 30 -8.91 -35.50 -23.57
C TYR A 30 -8.39 -34.19 -24.20
N VAL A 31 -8.28 -34.14 -25.53
CA VAL A 31 -7.82 -32.94 -26.26
C VAL A 31 -8.80 -31.79 -26.08
N GLU A 32 -10.11 -32.05 -26.18
CA GLU A 32 -11.16 -31.05 -25.96
C GLU A 32 -11.13 -30.52 -24.53
N LEU A 33 -11.09 -31.40 -23.52
CA LEU A 33 -11.02 -30.99 -22.11
C LEU A 33 -9.72 -30.22 -21.81
N ARG A 34 -8.59 -30.62 -22.39
CA ARG A 34 -7.33 -29.88 -22.26
C ARG A 34 -7.44 -28.47 -22.84
N LYS A 35 -8.07 -28.32 -24.01
CA LYS A 35 -8.30 -27.02 -24.66
C LYS A 35 -9.20 -26.15 -23.79
N LEU A 36 -10.31 -26.71 -23.29
CA LEU A 36 -11.27 -26.00 -22.45
C LEU A 36 -10.66 -25.56 -21.11
N VAL A 37 -9.86 -26.41 -20.46
CA VAL A 37 -9.12 -26.04 -19.24
C VAL A 37 -8.17 -24.88 -19.52
N LYS A 38 -7.43 -24.93 -20.64
CA LYS A 38 -6.51 -23.86 -21.01
C LYS A 38 -7.25 -22.55 -21.24
N GLU A 39 -8.34 -22.60 -22.01
CA GLU A 39 -9.18 -21.44 -22.30
C GLU A 39 -9.73 -20.80 -21.02
N LYS A 40 -10.33 -21.60 -20.13
CA LYS A 40 -10.89 -21.10 -18.87
C LYS A 40 -9.80 -20.58 -17.92
N SER A 41 -8.64 -21.25 -17.87
CA SER A 41 -7.52 -20.79 -17.04
C SER A 41 -6.95 -19.47 -17.54
N THR A 42 -6.83 -19.29 -18.86
CA THR A 42 -6.38 -18.02 -19.44
C THR A 42 -7.41 -16.92 -19.23
N ALA A 43 -8.70 -17.20 -19.43
CA ALA A 43 -9.77 -16.23 -19.15
C ALA A 43 -9.76 -15.77 -17.69
N ARG A 44 -9.71 -16.71 -16.73
CA ARG A 44 -9.64 -16.37 -15.31
C ARG A 44 -8.38 -15.60 -14.95
N GLN A 45 -7.26 -15.90 -15.59
CA GLN A 45 -6.01 -15.17 -15.37
C GLN A 45 -6.13 -13.71 -15.83
N ILE A 46 -6.76 -13.47 -16.98
CA ILE A 46 -7.01 -12.10 -17.47
C ILE A 46 -7.96 -11.37 -16.52
N GLU A 47 -9.09 -11.98 -16.19
CA GLU A 47 -10.07 -11.43 -15.23
C GLU A 47 -9.40 -11.06 -13.90
N TYR A 48 -8.51 -11.93 -13.38
CA TYR A 48 -7.79 -11.66 -12.13
C TYR A 48 -6.89 -10.43 -12.24
N TRP A 49 -6.20 -10.24 -13.36
CA TRP A 49 -5.35 -9.07 -13.56
C TRP A 49 -6.16 -7.79 -13.73
N ASP A 50 -7.32 -7.86 -14.38
CA ASP A 50 -8.24 -6.74 -14.52
C ASP A 50 -8.82 -6.34 -13.15
N GLU A 51 -9.37 -7.30 -12.39
CA GLU A 51 -9.88 -7.10 -11.02
C GLU A 51 -8.84 -6.42 -10.12
N LEU A 52 -7.60 -6.92 -10.16
CA LEU A 52 -6.50 -6.40 -9.36
C LEU A 52 -6.04 -5.01 -9.79
N SER A 53 -6.05 -4.73 -11.09
CA SER A 53 -5.73 -3.41 -11.62
C SER A 53 -6.76 -2.37 -11.16
N GLU A 54 -8.05 -2.71 -11.23
CA GLU A 54 -9.15 -1.86 -10.76
C GLU A 54 -9.05 -1.59 -9.25
N GLU A 55 -8.72 -2.61 -8.45
CA GLU A 55 -8.52 -2.46 -7.00
C GLU A 55 -7.37 -1.49 -6.69
N ILE A 56 -6.22 -1.65 -7.35
CA ILE A 56 -5.06 -0.77 -7.17
C ILE A 56 -5.40 0.67 -7.60
N GLU A 57 -6.10 0.84 -8.72
CA GLU A 57 -6.49 2.17 -9.21
C GLU A 57 -7.47 2.86 -8.24
N THR A 58 -8.43 2.12 -7.70
CA THR A 58 -9.40 2.63 -6.73
C THR A 58 -8.70 3.10 -5.46
N VAL A 59 -7.77 2.31 -4.92
CA VAL A 59 -7.00 2.69 -3.72
C VAL A 59 -6.12 3.92 -3.94
N ILE A 60 -5.55 4.08 -5.14
CA ILE A 60 -4.81 5.30 -5.50
C ILE A 60 -5.74 6.52 -5.55
N LYS A 61 -6.93 6.37 -6.14
CA LYS A 61 -7.96 7.43 -6.18
C LYS A 61 -8.44 7.83 -4.79
N GLU A 62 -8.48 6.89 -3.85
CA GLU A 62 -8.82 7.13 -2.44
C GLU A 62 -7.69 7.78 -1.61
N HIS A 63 -6.58 8.16 -2.26
CA HIS A 63 -5.42 8.81 -1.64
C HIS A 63 -4.68 7.93 -0.60
N ASP A 64 -4.71 6.61 -0.76
CA ASP A 64 -3.89 5.66 0.02
C ASP A 64 -2.82 4.96 -0.86
N PRO A 65 -1.75 5.69 -1.26
CA PRO A 65 -0.69 5.10 -2.07
C PRO A 65 0.13 4.04 -1.30
N ALA A 66 0.06 4.00 0.02
CA ALA A 66 0.81 3.03 0.83
C ALA A 66 0.22 1.63 0.66
N THR A 67 -1.11 1.51 0.68
CA THR A 67 -1.82 0.25 0.45
C THR A 67 -1.66 -0.23 -1.00
N ALA A 68 -1.78 0.68 -1.98
CA ALA A 68 -1.50 0.38 -3.38
C ALA A 68 -0.09 -0.20 -3.58
N TYR A 69 0.93 0.42 -2.97
CA TYR A 69 2.31 -0.09 -3.04
C TYR A 69 2.48 -1.44 -2.33
N ALA A 70 1.78 -1.66 -1.23
CA ALA A 70 1.81 -2.94 -0.52
C ALA A 70 1.23 -4.08 -1.38
N MET A 71 0.13 -3.83 -2.10
CA MET A 71 -0.45 -4.77 -3.07
C MET A 71 0.55 -5.12 -4.17
N ILE A 72 1.12 -4.10 -4.85
CA ILE A 72 2.13 -4.30 -5.91
C ILE A 72 3.34 -5.08 -5.39
N ARG A 73 3.79 -4.79 -4.18
CA ARG A 73 4.93 -5.47 -3.56
C ARG A 73 4.65 -6.96 -3.31
N ARG A 74 3.43 -7.32 -2.92
CA ARG A 74 3.00 -8.72 -2.75
C ARG A 74 3.05 -9.47 -4.09
N LEU A 75 2.60 -8.85 -5.17
CA LEU A 75 2.61 -9.44 -6.52
C LEU A 75 4.01 -9.74 -7.05
N ARG A 76 4.98 -8.86 -6.75
CA ARG A 76 6.39 -9.05 -7.14
C ARG A 76 7.06 -10.24 -6.42
N GLY A 77 6.38 -10.92 -5.49
CA GLY A 77 6.98 -11.97 -4.67
C GLY A 77 8.06 -11.43 -3.74
N GLY A 78 8.01 -10.13 -3.39
CA GLY A 78 8.96 -9.55 -2.46
C GLY A 78 8.84 -10.22 -1.10
N LYS A 79 9.98 -10.60 -0.51
CA LYS A 79 10.04 -11.15 0.86
C LYS A 79 9.18 -10.28 1.79
N ALA A 80 8.41 -10.94 2.66
CA ALA A 80 7.72 -10.31 3.77
C ALA A 80 8.70 -9.33 4.44
N ARG A 81 8.20 -8.17 4.90
CA ARG A 81 9.03 -7.28 5.72
C ARG A 81 9.63 -8.16 6.81
N ILE A 82 10.95 -8.14 6.97
CA ILE A 82 11.57 -8.72 8.16
C ILE A 82 11.21 -7.76 9.28
N GLU A 83 9.99 -7.87 9.79
CA GLU A 83 9.47 -7.02 10.86
C GLU A 83 10.24 -7.25 12.16
N ASN A 84 11.01 -8.33 12.22
CA ASN A 84 11.78 -8.79 13.36
C ASN A 84 13.29 -8.81 13.08
N MET A 85 13.80 -7.79 12.38
CA MET A 85 15.25 -7.61 12.30
C MET A 85 15.74 -7.28 13.71
N PRO A 86 16.62 -8.11 14.30
CA PRO A 86 17.17 -7.82 15.61
C PRO A 86 18.09 -6.60 15.52
N ILE A 87 18.10 -5.77 16.57
CA ILE A 87 18.94 -4.56 16.65
C ILE A 87 19.86 -4.67 17.86
N PHE A 88 20.93 -3.89 17.91
CA PHE A 88 21.81 -3.85 19.07
C PHE A 88 21.36 -2.79 20.09
N ASP A 89 21.45 -3.12 21.38
CA ASP A 89 21.39 -2.13 22.45
C ASP A 89 22.66 -1.25 22.48
N LYS A 90 22.77 -0.33 23.44
CA LYS A 90 23.96 0.52 23.57
C LYS A 90 25.20 -0.24 24.03
N GLN A 91 25.01 -1.35 24.72
CA GLN A 91 26.06 -2.20 25.28
C GLN A 91 26.54 -3.26 24.28
N GLY A 92 25.93 -3.33 23.09
CA GLY A 92 26.26 -4.27 22.03
C GLY A 92 25.53 -5.61 22.12
N ASN A 93 24.51 -5.75 22.97
CA ASN A 93 23.68 -6.95 23.05
C ASN A 93 22.58 -6.94 21.99
N LEU A 94 22.24 -8.12 21.48
CA LEU A 94 21.24 -8.28 20.44
C LEU A 94 19.82 -8.30 21.03
N LEU A 95 18.97 -7.37 20.59
CA LEU A 95 17.56 -7.25 20.95
C LEU A 95 16.68 -7.87 19.85
N CYS A 96 15.94 -8.91 20.21
CA CYS A 96 15.11 -9.68 19.27
C CYS A 96 13.61 -9.39 19.41
N SER A 97 13.13 -8.96 20.59
CA SER A 97 11.71 -8.72 20.81
C SER A 97 11.24 -7.38 20.25
N ALA A 98 9.96 -7.24 19.93
CA ALA A 98 9.41 -5.97 19.45
C ALA A 98 9.40 -4.87 20.55
N GLY A 99 9.12 -5.25 21.80
CA GLY A 99 9.08 -4.32 22.94
C GLY A 99 10.44 -3.72 23.26
N GLU A 100 11.49 -4.57 23.34
CA GLU A 100 12.86 -4.10 23.59
C GLU A 100 13.36 -3.16 22.47
N ARG A 101 13.00 -3.47 21.23
CA ARG A 101 13.33 -2.61 20.08
C ARG A 101 12.65 -1.25 20.17
N LEU A 102 11.38 -1.22 20.57
CA LEU A 102 10.64 0.04 20.72
C LEU A 102 11.24 0.92 21.83
N GLU A 103 11.58 0.33 22.98
CA GLU A 103 12.25 1.06 24.06
C GLU A 103 13.63 1.56 23.63
N ARG A 104 14.41 0.75 22.92
CA ARG A 104 15.72 1.17 22.39
C ARG A 104 15.58 2.32 21.38
N PHE A 105 14.56 2.31 20.52
CA PHE A 105 14.28 3.42 19.61
C PHE A 105 13.86 4.68 20.36
N LYS A 106 13.00 4.56 21.35
CA LYS A 106 12.58 5.67 22.21
C LYS A 106 13.78 6.31 22.90
N GLU A 107 14.67 5.51 23.49
CA GLU A 107 15.93 5.97 24.09
C GLU A 107 16.79 6.71 23.05
N TYR A 108 17.02 6.10 21.88
CA TYR A 108 17.82 6.70 20.80
C TYR A 108 17.30 8.05 20.35
N PHE A 109 16.00 8.13 20.02
CA PHE A 109 15.39 9.36 19.51
C PHE A 109 15.28 10.43 20.60
N ASN A 110 15.07 10.03 21.86
CA ASN A 110 15.07 10.97 22.96
C ASN A 110 16.44 11.65 23.11
N GLU A 111 17.54 10.90 23.04
CA GLU A 111 18.89 11.47 23.09
C GLU A 111 19.24 12.30 21.86
N LEU A 112 18.83 11.83 20.68
CA LEU A 112 19.15 12.50 19.42
C LEU A 112 18.36 13.81 19.23
N LEU A 113 17.07 13.82 19.56
CA LEU A 113 16.16 14.92 19.24
C LEU A 113 15.93 15.88 20.41
N ASN A 114 15.98 15.40 21.66
CA ASN A 114 15.76 16.23 22.85
C ASN A 114 17.07 16.76 23.44
N VAL A 115 18.07 17.00 22.59
CA VAL A 115 19.27 17.74 22.97
C VAL A 115 18.85 19.16 23.33
N LYS A 116 19.13 19.57 24.57
CA LYS A 116 18.97 20.97 24.99
C LYS A 116 19.94 21.84 24.21
N ALA A 117 19.52 22.31 23.04
CA ALA A 117 20.26 23.30 22.29
C ALA A 117 20.20 24.62 23.06
N THR A 118 21.34 25.08 23.58
CA THR A 118 21.51 26.49 23.98
C THR A 118 21.63 27.28 22.69
N ILE A 119 20.49 27.70 22.14
CA ILE A 119 20.47 28.62 21.01
C ILE A 119 20.96 29.96 21.56
N ASP A 120 22.11 30.42 21.07
CA ASP A 120 22.59 31.75 21.41
C ASP A 120 21.59 32.78 20.86
N PRO A 121 20.98 33.64 21.70
CA PRO A 121 20.04 34.65 21.25
C PRO A 121 20.65 35.58 20.18
N THR A 122 21.97 35.75 20.16
CA THR A 122 22.63 36.50 19.07
C THR A 122 22.46 35.81 17.72
N THR A 123 22.47 34.48 17.67
CA THR A 123 22.31 33.69 16.44
C THR A 123 20.91 33.81 15.88
N VAL A 124 19.88 33.92 16.75
CA VAL A 124 18.49 34.16 16.33
C VAL A 124 18.36 35.55 15.70
N ASN A 125 19.03 36.56 16.26
CA ASN A 125 19.02 37.93 15.73
C ASN A 125 19.77 38.06 14.39
N THR A 126 20.66 37.13 14.06
CA THR A 126 21.34 37.09 12.75
C THR A 126 20.46 36.48 11.65
N ILE A 127 19.37 35.79 12.01
CA ILE A 127 18.39 35.28 11.05
C ILE A 127 17.66 36.49 10.47
N GLN A 128 17.97 36.84 9.23
CA GLN A 128 17.23 37.86 8.51
C GLN A 128 15.79 37.41 8.34
N GLU A 129 14.84 38.18 8.89
CA GLU A 129 13.43 38.01 8.57
C GLU A 129 13.27 38.19 7.06
N GLN A 130 12.85 37.11 6.39
CA GLN A 130 12.51 37.20 4.98
C GLN A 130 11.24 38.05 4.86
N SER A 131 11.40 39.31 4.45
CA SER A 131 10.27 40.16 4.11
C SER A 131 9.59 39.58 2.87
N ILE A 132 8.45 38.93 3.07
CA ILE A 132 7.55 38.61 1.96
C ILE A 132 7.08 39.90 1.28
N PRO A 133 6.96 39.93 -0.06
CA PRO A 133 6.50 41.11 -0.76
C PRO A 133 5.07 41.50 -0.31
N PRO A 134 4.72 42.80 -0.33
CA PRO A 134 3.42 43.28 0.13
C PRO A 134 2.23 42.58 -0.55
N THR A 135 2.41 42.18 -1.81
CA THR A 135 1.44 41.42 -2.60
C THR A 135 1.16 40.04 -2.03
N GLU A 136 2.19 39.31 -1.59
CA GLU A 136 2.04 38.00 -0.96
C GLU A 136 1.44 38.11 0.43
N LYS A 137 1.85 39.12 1.20
CA LYS A 137 1.24 39.40 2.50
C LYS A 137 -0.26 39.67 2.38
N SER A 138 -0.66 40.53 1.44
CA SER A 138 -2.07 40.81 1.15
C SER A 138 -2.84 39.58 0.65
N ARG A 139 -2.18 38.63 -0.03
CA ARG A 139 -2.81 37.37 -0.43
C ARG A 139 -3.11 36.47 0.76
N GLN A 140 -2.16 36.34 1.70
CA GLN A 140 -2.29 35.49 2.89
C GLN A 140 -3.29 36.03 3.92
N GLU A 141 -3.48 37.35 3.98
CA GLU A 141 -4.44 37.99 4.88
C GLU A 141 -5.91 37.82 4.43
N LYS A 142 -6.16 37.36 3.20
CA LYS A 142 -7.51 37.11 2.72
C LYS A 142 -8.10 35.85 3.37
N PRO A 143 -9.38 35.85 3.75
CA PRO A 143 -10.04 34.65 4.24
C PRO A 143 -10.05 33.56 3.16
N PRO A 144 -9.82 32.29 3.53
CA PRO A 144 -9.77 31.20 2.58
C PRO A 144 -11.13 30.98 1.92
N ILE A 145 -11.11 30.63 0.63
CA ILE A 145 -12.32 30.36 -0.13
C ILE A 145 -12.70 28.89 0.03
N ILE A 146 -14.00 28.57 0.10
CA ILE A 146 -14.49 27.18 0.25
C ILE A 146 -13.90 26.24 -0.83
N THR A 147 -13.80 26.70 -2.08
CA THR A 147 -13.23 25.92 -3.19
C THR A 147 -11.74 25.65 -3.02
N GLU A 148 -11.00 26.60 -2.46
CA GLU A 148 -9.58 26.46 -2.13
C GLU A 148 -9.41 25.41 -1.03
N VAL A 149 -10.19 25.48 0.05
CA VAL A 149 -10.17 24.51 1.15
C VAL A 149 -10.53 23.11 0.66
N GLN A 150 -11.58 22.97 -0.16
CA GLN A 150 -11.96 21.69 -0.75
C GLN A 150 -10.86 21.11 -1.66
N THR A 151 -10.18 21.96 -2.43
CA THR A 151 -9.09 21.54 -3.31
C THR A 151 -7.87 21.11 -2.49
N ALA A 152 -7.53 21.86 -1.44
CA ALA A 152 -6.46 21.51 -0.53
C ALA A 152 -6.74 20.17 0.17
N LEU A 153 -7.95 19.97 0.69
CA LEU A 153 -8.36 18.71 1.34
C LEU A 153 -8.27 17.51 0.38
N LYS A 154 -8.65 17.68 -0.90
CA LYS A 154 -8.47 16.63 -1.92
C LYS A 154 -7.00 16.30 -2.17
N GLN A 155 -6.11 17.28 -2.16
CA GLN A 155 -4.67 17.05 -2.39
C GLN A 155 -3.96 16.42 -1.17
N MET A 156 -4.53 16.54 0.02
CA MET A 156 -3.95 15.97 1.24
C MET A 156 -4.03 14.44 1.23
N LYS A 157 -2.92 13.79 1.58
CA LYS A 157 -2.84 12.33 1.73
C LYS A 157 -3.59 11.86 2.97
N SER A 158 -4.35 10.79 2.80
CA SER A 158 -5.04 10.06 3.87
C SER A 158 -4.04 9.26 4.72
N GLY A 159 -4.41 8.87 5.94
CA GLY A 159 -3.56 8.04 6.81
C GLY A 159 -2.33 8.74 7.40
N LYS A 160 -2.28 10.07 7.38
CA LYS A 160 -1.28 10.83 8.15
C LYS A 160 -1.63 10.78 9.65
N PRO A 161 -0.63 10.66 10.53
CA PRO A 161 -0.89 10.72 11.97
C PRO A 161 -1.46 12.10 12.35
N PRO A 162 -2.37 12.16 13.33
CA PRO A 162 -2.90 13.43 13.82
C PRO A 162 -1.82 14.27 14.49
N GLY A 163 -2.05 15.58 14.54
CA GLY A 163 -1.24 16.50 15.33
C GLY A 163 -1.59 16.43 16.81
N ASN A 164 -1.09 17.41 17.58
CA ASN A 164 -1.45 17.59 18.98
C ASN A 164 -2.95 17.92 19.19
N ASP A 165 -3.64 18.31 18.11
CA ASP A 165 -5.07 18.57 18.05
C ASP A 165 -5.91 17.29 17.84
N GLU A 166 -5.27 16.12 17.70
CA GLU A 166 -5.91 14.83 17.44
C GLU A 166 -6.73 14.76 16.14
N MET A 167 -6.60 15.77 15.26
CA MET A 167 -7.35 15.86 14.01
C MET A 167 -6.61 15.16 12.86
N THR A 168 -7.31 14.26 12.17
CA THR A 168 -6.78 13.60 10.96
C THR A 168 -7.34 14.21 9.69
N VAL A 169 -6.60 14.04 8.58
CA VAL A 169 -7.07 14.42 7.25
C VAL A 169 -8.36 13.67 6.88
N ASP A 170 -8.47 12.42 7.30
CA ASP A 170 -9.62 11.57 7.02
C ASP A 170 -10.88 12.09 7.71
N LEU A 171 -10.73 12.58 8.95
CA LEU A 171 -11.81 13.24 9.70
C LEU A 171 -12.25 14.53 9.00
N LEU A 172 -11.29 15.35 8.53
CA LEU A 172 -11.60 16.58 7.79
C LEU A 172 -12.31 16.31 6.46
N LYS A 173 -11.92 15.25 5.74
CA LYS A 173 -12.59 14.82 4.51
C LYS A 173 -14.02 14.31 4.78
N ALA A 174 -14.23 13.63 5.89
CA ALA A 174 -15.54 13.11 6.30
C ALA A 174 -16.50 14.19 6.84
N GLY A 175 -15.97 15.34 7.27
CA GLY A 175 -16.75 16.45 7.86
C GLY A 175 -17.81 17.08 6.96
N GLY A 176 -17.81 16.79 5.66
CA GLY A 176 -18.90 17.18 4.75
C GLY A 176 -18.99 18.69 4.47
N ALA A 177 -20.15 19.11 3.98
CA ALA A 177 -20.41 20.52 3.69
C ALA A 177 -20.58 21.33 4.99
N PRO A 178 -20.20 22.62 5.01
CA PRO A 178 -20.42 23.48 6.17
C PRO A 178 -21.91 23.50 6.51
N VAL A 179 -22.22 23.23 7.78
CA VAL A 179 -23.57 23.48 8.33
C VAL A 179 -23.67 24.98 8.56
N LEU A 180 -24.49 25.64 7.73
CA LEU A 180 -24.81 27.07 7.83
C LEU A 180 -25.85 27.33 8.91
#